data_AF-A0AAX0VNP7-F1
#
_entry.id   AF-A0AAX0VNP7-F1
#
_cell.length_a   1.000
_cell.length_b   1.000
_cell.length_c   1.000
_cell.angle_alpha   90.00
_cell.angle_beta   90.00
_cell.angle_gamma   90.00
#
_symmetry.space_group_name_H-M   'P 1'
#
loop_
_entity.id
_entity.type
_entity.pdbx_description
1 polymer ?
#
loop_
_entity_poly.entity_id
_entity_poly.type
_entity_poly.pdbx_seq_one_letter_code
_entity_poly.pdbx_strand_id
1 'polypeptide(L)'
;MTGSHDDGGLARDDGLGPIDETVAVPHPAARELPGHIRAALDRMREKTAGENTADTAGVPWQGRDLSGPGVDGSANPLHVFDEDDGTSPAEWTAVMAALTDGSAGEREVTEVLARIRVFAAVVPTLAVDEDDVHDHADHTGHEHDVAAHGDKAADVALVTMRAPDGRQALPVFTNVPALTAWNPAARPVAVWLPRACLSAVDEGCELVVIDAGAEHTYVVRRPAVWSLAQQREWTPAYRDQEIADEIAQVADLVPNLLNLGLAPGSGVATHTGSGAVMNGGGAGPELQIVAMPTRDADATGVRLMTATLKTLLADLPLLAERADSVEITVRRP
;
A
#
# COMPACT_ATOMS: atom_id res chain seq x y z
N MET A 1 74.53 31.26 -16.03
CA MET A 1 73.38 32.17 -16.22
C MET A 1 72.15 31.31 -16.43
N THR A 2 71.15 31.50 -15.55
CA THR A 2 69.68 31.28 -15.72
C THR A 2 69.21 29.89 -16.22
N GLY A 3 68.31 29.17 -15.56
CA GLY A 3 67.40 29.51 -14.47
C GLY A 3 66.58 28.28 -14.05
N SER A 4 65.94 28.41 -12.90
CA SER A 4 65.00 27.48 -12.27
C SER A 4 63.85 27.09 -13.20
N HIS A 5 63.37 25.85 -13.09
CA HIS A 5 61.99 25.51 -13.39
C HIS A 5 61.34 24.89 -12.14
N ASP A 6 60.23 25.51 -11.80
CA ASP A 6 59.37 25.36 -10.65
C ASP A 6 58.24 24.41 -11.09
N ASP A 7 58.26 23.16 -10.63
CA ASP A 7 57.15 22.22 -10.86
C ASP A 7 56.08 22.45 -9.78
N GLY A 8 55.30 23.50 -9.99
CA GLY A 8 54.09 23.78 -9.25
C GLY A 8 52.90 22.99 -9.79
N GLY A 9 52.32 22.16 -8.94
CA GLY A 9 50.87 21.99 -8.80
C GLY A 9 50.12 21.19 -9.88
N LEU A 10 49.94 19.89 -9.61
CA LEU A 10 48.71 19.19 -10.02
C LEU A 10 47.90 18.93 -8.74
N ALA A 11 47.10 19.92 -8.35
CA ALA A 11 46.02 19.71 -7.41
C ALA A 11 44.99 18.79 -8.08
N ARG A 12 44.76 17.65 -7.43
CA ARG A 12 43.78 16.65 -7.83
C ARG A 12 42.40 17.28 -7.82
N ASP A 13 41.70 17.14 -8.94
CA ASP A 13 40.26 17.33 -9.05
C ASP A 13 39.59 16.21 -8.26
N ASP A 14 39.41 16.43 -6.96
CA ASP A 14 38.62 15.55 -6.10
C ASP A 14 37.13 15.83 -6.40
N GLY A 15 36.69 15.30 -7.54
CA GLY A 15 35.31 15.31 -8.00
C GLY A 15 34.41 14.59 -6.98
N LEU A 16 33.74 15.39 -6.15
CA LEU A 16 32.58 14.96 -5.40
C LEU A 16 31.45 14.68 -6.39
N GLY A 17 31.12 13.38 -6.54
CA GLY A 17 30.02 12.89 -7.37
C GLY A 17 28.64 13.38 -6.91
N PRO A 18 27.57 12.92 -7.57
CA PRO A 18 26.20 13.31 -7.23
C PRO A 18 25.91 13.03 -5.75
N ILE A 19 25.38 14.03 -5.05
CA ILE A 19 25.03 13.96 -3.63
C ILE A 19 23.55 13.53 -3.60
N ASP A 20 23.30 12.25 -3.37
CA ASP A 20 21.96 11.68 -3.11
C ASP A 20 21.80 11.53 -1.59
N GLU A 21 20.77 12.15 -0.99
CA GLU A 21 20.52 12.06 0.45
C GLU A 21 19.03 11.78 0.72
N THR A 22 18.74 10.54 1.14
CA THR A 22 17.39 10.07 1.53
C THR A 22 17.25 10.10 3.07
N VAL A 23 16.15 10.67 3.60
CA VAL A 23 15.92 10.77 5.05
C VAL A 23 14.59 10.10 5.43
N ALA A 24 14.63 9.12 6.34
CA ALA A 24 13.47 8.39 6.88
C ALA A 24 13.08 8.85 8.30
N VAL A 25 11.84 8.62 8.72
CA VAL A 25 11.27 9.01 10.03
C VAL A 25 10.80 7.78 10.84
N PRO A 26 10.99 7.70 12.18
CA PRO A 26 10.69 6.49 12.97
C PRO A 26 9.26 6.40 13.56
N HIS A 27 8.79 5.18 13.82
CA HIS A 27 7.51 4.86 14.50
C HIS A 27 7.71 4.20 15.89
N PRO A 28 6.80 4.40 16.87
CA PRO A 28 6.95 3.87 18.24
C PRO A 28 6.41 2.44 18.42
N ALA A 29 6.91 1.76 19.45
CA ALA A 29 6.61 0.35 19.77
C ALA A 29 5.28 0.13 20.53
N ALA A 30 4.73 -1.10 20.40
CA ALA A 30 3.44 -1.55 20.94
C ALA A 30 3.41 -1.71 22.48
N ARG A 31 2.20 -1.58 23.07
CA ARG A 31 1.91 -1.71 24.52
C ARG A 31 1.02 -2.92 24.81
N GLU A 32 1.24 -3.54 25.97
CA GLU A 32 0.47 -4.70 26.47
C GLU A 32 -0.93 -4.36 27.02
N LEU A 33 -1.82 -5.35 27.00
CA LEU A 33 -3.25 -5.22 27.35
C LEU A 33 -3.54 -5.35 28.87
N PRO A 34 -4.48 -4.56 29.42
CA PRO A 34 -4.93 -4.66 30.82
C PRO A 34 -5.65 -5.96 31.19
N GLY A 35 -5.41 -6.48 32.40
CA GLY A 35 -5.84 -7.82 32.84
C GLY A 35 -7.34 -8.13 32.93
N HIS A 36 -8.23 -7.13 32.94
CA HIS A 36 -9.68 -7.38 32.92
C HIS A 36 -10.19 -7.76 31.52
N ILE A 37 -9.47 -7.34 30.47
CA ILE A 37 -9.72 -7.71 29.08
C ILE A 37 -9.33 -9.18 28.88
N ARG A 38 -8.18 -9.59 29.44
CA ARG A 38 -7.74 -11.00 29.46
C ARG A 38 -8.77 -11.93 30.09
N ALA A 39 -9.30 -11.59 31.26
CA ALA A 39 -10.33 -12.39 31.92
C ALA A 39 -11.68 -12.44 31.18
N ALA A 40 -11.96 -11.48 30.29
CA ALA A 40 -13.14 -11.52 29.44
C ALA A 40 -12.98 -12.46 28.24
N LEU A 41 -11.76 -12.54 27.68
CA LEU A 41 -11.40 -13.45 26.59
C LEU A 41 -11.43 -14.92 27.05
N ASP A 42 -10.93 -15.22 28.26
CA ASP A 42 -10.93 -16.60 28.80
C ASP A 42 -12.35 -17.18 28.96
N ARG A 43 -13.32 -16.36 29.39
CA ARG A 43 -14.73 -16.77 29.50
C ARG A 43 -15.41 -17.00 28.14
N MET A 44 -14.90 -16.41 27.06
CA MET A 44 -15.38 -16.67 25.71
C MET A 44 -14.85 -18.01 25.19
N ARG A 45 -13.61 -18.41 25.54
CA ARG A 45 -13.01 -19.68 25.12
C ARG A 45 -13.78 -20.91 25.62
N GLU A 46 -14.21 -20.92 26.88
CA GLU A 46 -14.91 -22.06 27.50
C GLU A 46 -16.30 -22.36 26.90
N LYS A 47 -16.93 -21.40 26.21
CA LYS A 47 -18.31 -21.53 25.70
C LYS A 47 -18.47 -22.30 24.37
N THR A 48 -17.37 -22.80 23.80
CA THR A 48 -17.29 -23.06 22.33
C THR A 48 -17.11 -24.54 21.93
N ALA A 49 -17.65 -25.49 22.70
CA ALA A 49 -17.68 -26.91 22.35
C ALA A 49 -19.12 -27.40 22.09
N GLY A 50 -19.59 -27.36 20.84
CA GLY A 50 -20.90 -27.87 20.40
C GLY A 50 -21.13 -27.76 18.89
N GLU A 51 -22.20 -28.40 18.38
CA GLU A 51 -22.60 -28.32 16.97
C GLU A 51 -23.13 -26.92 16.60
N ASN A 52 -22.65 -26.34 15.49
CA ASN A 52 -23.05 -25.03 14.98
C ASN A 52 -24.45 -25.10 14.33
N THR A 53 -25.50 -24.87 15.12
CA THR A 53 -26.90 -25.02 14.69
C THR A 53 -27.63 -23.68 14.51
N ALA A 54 -27.01 -22.55 14.86
CA ALA A 54 -27.58 -21.21 14.79
C ALA A 54 -26.51 -20.11 14.56
N ASP A 55 -26.93 -18.94 14.07
CA ASP A 55 -26.04 -17.78 13.88
C ASP A 55 -25.66 -17.08 15.20
N THR A 56 -24.86 -16.02 15.11
CA THR A 56 -24.38 -15.23 16.27
C THR A 56 -25.50 -14.58 17.09
N ALA A 57 -26.69 -14.40 16.50
CA ALA A 57 -27.89 -13.92 17.19
C ALA A 57 -28.73 -15.06 17.80
N GLY A 58 -28.27 -16.32 17.69
CA GLY A 58 -28.97 -17.52 18.14
C GLY A 58 -30.09 -17.95 17.21
N VAL A 59 -30.15 -17.44 15.98
CA VAL A 59 -31.19 -17.79 15.01
C VAL A 59 -30.79 -19.08 14.28
N PRO A 60 -31.60 -20.15 14.31
CA PRO A 60 -31.26 -21.42 13.66
C PRO A 60 -30.93 -21.26 12.17
N TRP A 61 -29.99 -22.07 11.68
CA TRP A 61 -29.68 -22.14 10.24
C TRP A 61 -30.80 -22.84 9.44
N GLN A 62 -31.48 -23.78 10.09
CA GLN A 62 -32.52 -24.60 9.45
C GLN A 62 -33.73 -23.77 9.03
N GLY A 63 -34.19 -23.97 7.78
CA GLY A 63 -35.44 -23.39 7.27
C GLY A 63 -35.34 -21.93 6.81
N ARG A 64 -34.13 -21.36 6.69
CA ARG A 64 -33.94 -20.04 6.09
C ARG A 64 -34.17 -20.10 4.58
N ASP A 65 -34.95 -19.15 4.10
CA ASP A 65 -35.09 -18.90 2.67
C ASP A 65 -33.97 -17.94 2.24
N LEU A 66 -33.02 -18.45 1.46
CA LEU A 66 -31.95 -17.66 0.84
C LEU A 66 -32.34 -17.20 -0.56
N SER A 67 -33.59 -17.39 -0.98
CA SER A 67 -34.12 -16.80 -2.20
C SER A 67 -34.56 -15.36 -1.93
N GLY A 68 -34.33 -14.49 -2.90
CA GLY A 68 -34.58 -13.06 -2.77
C GLY A 68 -34.18 -12.31 -4.05
N PRO A 69 -34.53 -11.02 -4.15
CA PRO A 69 -34.01 -10.18 -5.22
C PRO A 69 -32.49 -10.13 -5.12
N GLY A 70 -31.80 -10.28 -6.25
CA GLY A 70 -30.35 -10.17 -6.26
C GLY A 70 -29.86 -8.77 -5.93
N VAL A 71 -28.58 -8.69 -5.56
CA VAL A 71 -27.91 -7.44 -5.15
C VAL A 71 -27.26 -6.78 -6.37
N ASP A 72 -27.39 -5.46 -6.49
CA ASP A 72 -26.79 -4.65 -7.56
C ASP A 72 -26.97 -5.22 -8.99
N GLY A 73 -28.15 -5.81 -9.26
CA GLY A 73 -28.51 -6.35 -10.58
C GLY A 73 -28.15 -7.81 -10.82
N SER A 74 -27.57 -8.52 -9.84
CA SER A 74 -27.39 -9.97 -9.92
C SER A 74 -28.73 -10.73 -9.79
N ALA A 75 -28.71 -12.01 -10.13
CA ALA A 75 -29.74 -12.99 -9.79
C ALA A 75 -29.51 -13.58 -8.39
N ASN A 76 -28.27 -13.58 -7.87
CA ASN A 76 -27.97 -14.10 -6.54
C ASN A 76 -28.16 -13.03 -5.43
N PRO A 77 -29.03 -13.26 -4.43
CA PRO A 77 -29.22 -12.32 -3.31
C PRO A 77 -28.02 -12.20 -2.37
N LEU A 78 -26.99 -13.04 -2.52
CA LEU A 78 -25.82 -13.07 -1.65
C LEU A 78 -24.55 -12.47 -2.28
N HIS A 79 -24.45 -12.36 -3.61
CA HIS A 79 -23.30 -11.74 -4.27
C HIS A 79 -23.61 -11.18 -5.66
N VAL A 80 -22.77 -10.26 -6.13
CA VAL A 80 -22.95 -9.50 -7.39
C VAL A 80 -22.33 -10.18 -8.62
N PHE A 81 -21.54 -11.25 -8.45
CA PHE A 81 -20.75 -11.87 -9.53
C PHE A 81 -21.27 -13.26 -9.91
N ASP A 82 -22.41 -13.34 -10.61
CA ASP A 82 -23.06 -14.62 -10.92
C ASP A 82 -22.32 -15.48 -11.94
N GLU A 83 -21.64 -14.85 -12.89
CA GLU A 83 -20.93 -15.51 -14.00
C GLU A 83 -19.40 -15.53 -13.77
N ASP A 84 -18.97 -15.32 -12.53
CA ASP A 84 -17.54 -15.28 -12.20
C ASP A 84 -16.90 -16.67 -12.31
N ASP A 85 -16.02 -16.83 -13.31
CA ASP A 85 -15.28 -18.07 -13.56
C ASP A 85 -13.93 -18.13 -12.83
N GLY A 86 -13.60 -17.11 -12.03
CA GLY A 86 -12.35 -17.05 -11.27
C GLY A 86 -11.13 -16.63 -12.09
N THR A 87 -11.28 -16.30 -13.37
CA THR A 87 -10.17 -15.88 -14.24
C THR A 87 -9.93 -14.37 -14.20
N SER A 88 -8.80 -13.92 -14.75
CA SER A 88 -8.46 -12.49 -14.80
C SER A 88 -9.39 -11.77 -15.79
N PRO A 89 -9.93 -10.60 -15.44
CA PRO A 89 -10.67 -9.76 -16.37
C PRO A 89 -9.83 -9.44 -17.63
N ALA A 90 -10.42 -9.56 -18.82
CA ALA A 90 -9.69 -9.37 -20.07
C ALA A 90 -9.05 -7.97 -20.20
N GLU A 91 -9.71 -6.95 -19.64
CA GLU A 91 -9.22 -5.58 -19.58
C GLU A 91 -7.98 -5.41 -18.69
N TRP A 92 -7.86 -6.19 -17.61
CA TRP A 92 -6.64 -6.24 -16.80
C TRP A 92 -5.47 -6.80 -17.60
N THR A 93 -5.67 -7.93 -18.28
CA THR A 93 -4.64 -8.53 -19.12
C THR A 93 -4.20 -7.57 -20.23
N ALA A 94 -5.15 -6.89 -20.87
CA ALA A 94 -4.86 -5.93 -21.93
C ALA A 94 -4.05 -4.71 -21.44
N VAL A 95 -4.43 -4.12 -20.31
CA VAL A 95 -3.74 -2.93 -19.79
C VAL A 95 -2.34 -3.26 -19.27
N MET A 96 -2.13 -4.43 -18.67
CA MET A 96 -0.79 -4.84 -18.21
C MET A 96 0.16 -5.12 -19.39
N ALA A 97 -0.34 -5.66 -20.50
CA ALA A 97 0.44 -5.79 -21.72
C ALA A 97 0.83 -4.42 -22.29
N ALA A 98 -0.12 -3.49 -22.37
CA ALA A 98 0.10 -2.12 -22.84
C ALA A 98 1.04 -1.32 -21.90
N LEU A 99 1.00 -1.58 -20.60
CA LEU A 99 1.93 -0.99 -19.64
C LEU A 99 3.36 -1.52 -19.85
N THR A 100 3.49 -2.81 -20.17
CA THR A 100 4.79 -3.47 -20.40
C THR A 100 5.45 -3.02 -21.69
N ASP A 101 4.68 -2.77 -22.75
CA ASP A 101 5.21 -2.26 -24.02
C ASP A 101 5.33 -0.72 -24.07
N GLY A 102 4.84 -0.03 -23.03
CA GLY A 102 4.89 1.42 -22.89
C GLY A 102 3.83 2.20 -23.66
N SER A 103 2.81 1.53 -24.20
CA SER A 103 1.67 2.17 -24.87
C SER A 103 0.56 2.66 -23.93
N ALA A 104 0.60 2.26 -22.65
CA ALA A 104 -0.26 2.76 -21.58
C ALA A 104 0.56 3.27 -20.38
N GLY A 105 -0.07 4.09 -19.53
CA GLY A 105 0.50 4.57 -18.27
C GLY A 105 -0.34 4.16 -17.06
N GLU A 106 0.03 4.68 -15.90
CA GLU A 106 -0.64 4.35 -14.63
C GLU A 106 -2.10 4.84 -14.58
N ARG A 107 -2.45 5.88 -15.37
CA ARG A 107 -3.84 6.38 -15.45
C ARG A 107 -4.76 5.32 -16.04
N GLU A 108 -4.39 4.75 -17.19
CA GLU A 108 -5.15 3.68 -17.86
C GLU A 108 -5.27 2.45 -16.96
N VAL A 109 -4.21 2.13 -16.20
CA VAL A 109 -4.27 1.07 -15.18
C VAL A 109 -5.33 1.40 -14.14
N THR A 110 -5.32 2.60 -13.55
CA THR A 110 -6.33 2.98 -12.54
C THR A 110 -7.76 3.04 -13.07
N GLU A 111 -7.97 3.40 -14.34
CA GLU A 111 -9.30 3.37 -14.98
C GLU A 111 -9.87 1.95 -15.09
N VAL A 112 -9.01 0.97 -15.40
CA VAL A 112 -9.38 -0.46 -15.40
C VAL A 112 -9.65 -0.93 -13.97
N LEU A 113 -8.74 -0.60 -13.05
CA LEU A 113 -8.85 -0.92 -11.64
C LEU A 113 -10.15 -0.40 -11.01
N ALA A 114 -10.62 0.77 -11.39
CA ALA A 114 -11.86 1.37 -10.86
C ALA A 114 -13.14 0.54 -11.14
N ARG A 115 -13.07 -0.45 -12.03
CA ARG A 115 -14.25 -1.21 -12.50
C ARG A 115 -14.08 -2.73 -12.54
N ILE A 116 -12.94 -3.27 -12.08
CA ILE A 116 -12.72 -4.72 -12.13
C ILE A 116 -13.07 -5.41 -10.82
N ARG A 117 -13.42 -6.69 -10.94
CA ARG A 117 -13.47 -7.64 -9.83
C ARG A 117 -12.06 -8.11 -9.48
N VAL A 118 -11.76 -8.16 -8.19
CA VAL A 118 -10.60 -8.85 -7.62
C VAL A 118 -11.03 -9.83 -6.54
N PHE A 119 -10.11 -10.69 -6.13
CA PHE A 119 -10.24 -11.59 -5.00
C PHE A 119 -9.41 -11.08 -3.83
N ALA A 120 -10.09 -10.75 -2.73
CA ALA A 120 -9.43 -10.56 -1.45
C ALA A 120 -9.09 -11.94 -0.85
N ALA A 121 -7.88 -12.07 -0.30
CA ALA A 121 -7.45 -13.28 0.38
C ALA A 121 -7.90 -13.26 1.83
N VAL A 122 -8.74 -14.23 2.19
CA VAL A 122 -9.24 -14.40 3.56
C VAL A 122 -8.72 -15.72 4.10
N VAL A 123 -8.04 -15.70 5.24
CA VAL A 123 -7.66 -16.93 5.94
C VAL A 123 -8.63 -17.14 7.09
N PRO A 124 -9.28 -18.32 7.20
CA PRO A 124 -10.03 -18.64 8.39
C PRO A 124 -9.05 -18.74 9.56
N THR A 125 -9.02 -17.73 10.42
CA THR A 125 -8.45 -17.93 11.75
C THR A 125 -9.54 -18.64 12.54
N LEU A 126 -9.23 -19.84 13.04
CA LEU A 126 -9.85 -20.18 14.31
C LEU A 126 -9.40 -19.08 15.27
N ALA A 127 -10.28 -18.57 16.13
CA ALA A 127 -9.82 -17.85 17.30
C ALA A 127 -8.93 -18.82 18.10
N VAL A 128 -7.63 -18.85 17.77
CA VAL A 128 -6.57 -19.53 18.49
C VAL A 128 -5.76 -18.41 19.08
N ASP A 129 -5.90 -18.25 20.37
CA ASP A 129 -5.14 -17.26 21.09
C ASP A 129 -3.65 -17.64 21.13
N GLU A 130 -2.81 -16.67 20.79
CA GLU A 130 -1.41 -16.65 21.15
C GLU A 130 -1.33 -16.45 22.68
N ASP A 131 -0.94 -17.49 23.43
CA ASP A 131 0.00 -17.42 24.56
C ASP A 131 0.04 -18.76 25.32
N ASP A 132 0.88 -19.68 24.84
CA ASP A 132 1.31 -20.89 25.53
C ASP A 132 2.70 -20.65 26.17
N VAL A 133 2.80 -19.83 27.23
CA VAL A 133 3.95 -19.92 28.16
C VAL A 133 3.61 -19.43 29.58
N HIS A 134 3.85 -20.32 30.56
CA HIS A 134 3.98 -20.13 32.02
C HIS A 134 2.78 -20.44 32.94
N ASP A 135 2.79 -21.71 33.37
CA ASP A 135 2.79 -22.24 34.75
C ASP A 135 1.81 -21.76 35.85
N HIS A 136 1.23 -22.80 36.46
CA HIS A 136 0.80 -22.99 37.86
C HIS A 136 -0.48 -22.33 38.41
N ALA A 137 -1.47 -23.22 38.58
CA ALA A 137 -2.13 -23.60 39.84
C ALA A 137 -3.36 -22.82 40.37
N ASP A 138 -4.39 -23.64 40.59
CA ASP A 138 -5.34 -23.68 41.72
C ASP A 138 -6.66 -22.87 41.72
N HIS A 139 -7.73 -23.69 41.75
CA HIS A 139 -8.92 -23.65 42.61
C HIS A 139 -10.29 -23.14 42.08
N THR A 140 -11.16 -24.15 41.93
CA THR A 140 -12.53 -24.32 42.49
C THR A 140 -13.71 -23.51 41.94
N GLY A 141 -14.58 -24.22 41.19
CA GLY A 141 -15.97 -24.51 41.56
C GLY A 141 -17.03 -23.42 41.35
N HIS A 142 -17.92 -23.62 40.36
CA HIS A 142 -19.35 -23.92 40.59
C HIS A 142 -20.12 -24.02 39.26
N GLU A 143 -20.85 -25.14 39.12
CA GLU A 143 -21.70 -25.51 38.00
C GLU A 143 -23.01 -24.68 37.98
N HIS A 144 -23.37 -24.14 36.82
CA HIS A 144 -24.76 -23.90 36.44
C HIS A 144 -24.89 -23.97 34.91
N ASP A 145 -25.44 -25.11 34.47
CA ASP A 145 -25.76 -25.45 33.09
C ASP A 145 -26.94 -24.63 32.55
N VAL A 146 -26.66 -23.84 31.52
CA VAL A 146 -27.54 -23.62 30.36
C VAL A 146 -26.62 -23.39 29.16
N ALA A 147 -26.33 -24.49 28.47
CA ALA A 147 -25.45 -24.51 27.30
C ALA A 147 -26.11 -23.81 26.11
N ALA A 148 -25.83 -22.52 25.95
CA ALA A 148 -26.09 -21.79 24.73
C ALA A 148 -24.94 -22.06 23.75
N HIS A 149 -25.15 -23.04 22.86
CA HIS A 149 -24.23 -23.41 21.79
C HIS A 149 -24.34 -22.40 20.64
N GLY A 150 -23.62 -21.30 20.75
CA GLY A 150 -23.41 -20.32 19.66
C GLY A 150 -22.14 -20.65 18.87
N ASP A 151 -22.08 -20.18 17.62
CA ASP A 151 -20.95 -20.39 16.73
C ASP A 151 -19.62 -19.89 17.31
N LYS A 152 -18.52 -20.53 16.88
CA LYS A 152 -17.18 -19.96 16.96
C LYS A 152 -17.24 -18.59 16.30
N ALA A 153 -16.85 -17.55 17.02
CA ALA A 153 -16.52 -16.28 16.39
C ALA A 153 -15.31 -16.54 15.46
N ALA A 154 -15.58 -16.89 14.21
CA ALA A 154 -14.57 -16.88 13.17
C ALA A 154 -14.35 -15.40 12.84
N ASP A 155 -13.27 -14.85 13.39
CA ASP A 155 -12.83 -13.53 12.98
C ASP A 155 -12.28 -13.66 11.56
N VAL A 156 -12.95 -13.04 10.59
CA VAL A 156 -12.57 -13.12 9.18
C VAL A 156 -11.55 -12.02 8.95
N ALA A 157 -10.29 -12.29 9.26
CA ALA A 157 -9.21 -11.34 9.04
C ALA A 157 -8.83 -11.30 7.55
N LEU A 158 -8.81 -10.09 6.98
CA LEU A 158 -8.10 -9.86 5.72
C LEU A 158 -6.61 -10.11 5.97
N VAL A 159 -5.98 -10.87 5.08
CA VAL A 159 -4.53 -11.05 5.18
C VAL A 159 -3.87 -9.75 4.74
N THR A 160 -3.08 -9.14 5.61
CA THR A 160 -2.23 -8.00 5.25
C THR A 160 -0.78 -8.45 5.08
N MET A 161 0.01 -7.67 4.36
CA MET A 161 1.44 -7.88 4.20
C MET A 161 2.22 -6.59 4.45
N ARG A 162 3.54 -6.70 4.61
CA ARG A 162 4.45 -5.55 4.70
C ARG A 162 5.24 -5.41 3.40
N ALA A 163 5.21 -4.21 2.83
CA ALA A 163 6.08 -3.83 1.73
C ALA A 163 7.54 -3.68 2.22
N PRO A 164 8.54 -3.69 1.32
CA PRO A 164 9.95 -3.54 1.69
C PRO A 164 10.27 -2.25 2.45
N ASP A 165 9.46 -1.20 2.27
CA ASP A 165 9.56 0.08 2.97
C ASP A 165 8.87 0.09 4.36
N GLY A 166 8.30 -1.06 4.77
CA GLY A 166 7.65 -1.27 6.06
C GLY A 166 6.16 -0.93 6.10
N ARG A 167 5.60 -0.36 5.01
CA ARG A 167 4.18 0.01 4.95
C ARG A 167 3.29 -1.22 4.90
N GLN A 168 2.11 -1.11 5.49
CA GLN A 168 1.10 -2.16 5.40
C GLN A 168 0.42 -2.13 4.03
N ALA A 169 0.18 -3.32 3.48
CA ALA A 169 -0.41 -3.50 2.17
C ALA A 169 -1.48 -4.60 2.19
N LEU A 170 -2.55 -4.39 1.44
CA LEU A 170 -3.58 -5.39 1.19
C LEU A 170 -3.27 -6.14 -0.12
N PRO A 171 -2.92 -7.43 -0.10
CA PRO A 171 -2.82 -8.25 -1.29
C PRO A 171 -4.21 -8.57 -1.85
N VAL A 172 -4.39 -8.35 -3.15
CA VAL A 172 -5.58 -8.71 -3.93
C VAL A 172 -5.16 -9.40 -5.22
N PHE A 173 -6.02 -10.24 -5.77
CA PHE A 173 -5.69 -11.07 -6.91
C PHE A 173 -6.74 -10.95 -8.01
N THR A 174 -6.32 -10.90 -9.27
CA THR A 174 -7.24 -10.81 -10.40
C THR A 174 -7.77 -12.18 -10.81
N ASN A 175 -7.13 -13.27 -10.38
CA ASN A 175 -7.58 -14.64 -10.62
C ASN A 175 -7.31 -15.57 -9.41
N VAL A 176 -8.10 -16.64 -9.33
CA VAL A 176 -7.99 -17.64 -8.25
C VAL A 176 -6.66 -18.41 -8.28
N PRO A 177 -6.12 -18.84 -9.44
CA PRO A 177 -4.81 -19.50 -9.48
C PRO A 177 -3.67 -18.69 -8.84
N ALA A 178 -3.61 -17.37 -9.08
CA ALA A 178 -2.61 -16.48 -8.50
C ALA A 178 -2.74 -16.39 -6.97
N LEU A 179 -3.97 -16.24 -6.46
CA LEU A 179 -4.24 -16.23 -5.02
C LEU A 179 -3.82 -17.55 -4.37
N THR A 180 -4.23 -18.68 -4.96
CA THR A 180 -3.90 -20.01 -4.45
C THR A 180 -2.40 -20.30 -4.48
N ALA A 181 -1.69 -19.82 -5.52
CA ALA A 181 -0.23 -19.94 -5.60
C ALA A 181 0.47 -19.10 -4.53
N TRP A 182 -0.07 -17.93 -4.21
CA TRP A 182 0.44 -17.05 -3.15
C TRP A 182 0.19 -17.62 -1.75
N ASN A 183 -1.03 -18.07 -1.47
CA ASN A 183 -1.39 -18.69 -0.20
C ASN A 183 -2.47 -19.79 -0.39
N PRO A 184 -2.09 -21.08 -0.37
CA PRO A 184 -3.02 -22.19 -0.55
C PRO A 184 -4.09 -22.33 0.54
N ALA A 185 -3.89 -21.71 1.71
CA ALA A 185 -4.85 -21.73 2.82
C ALA A 185 -5.85 -20.57 2.76
N ALA A 186 -5.61 -19.56 1.93
CA ALA A 186 -6.52 -18.44 1.75
C ALA A 186 -7.72 -18.85 0.89
N ARG A 187 -8.90 -18.34 1.27
CA ARG A 187 -10.13 -18.46 0.51
C ARG A 187 -10.31 -17.20 -0.34
N PRO A 188 -10.61 -17.33 -1.64
CA PRO A 188 -10.89 -16.18 -2.50
C PRO A 188 -12.26 -15.60 -2.19
N VAL A 189 -12.31 -14.28 -1.93
CA VAL A 189 -13.57 -13.52 -1.80
C VAL A 189 -13.64 -12.49 -2.92
N ALA A 190 -14.58 -12.67 -3.84
CA ALA A 190 -14.79 -11.75 -4.96
C ALA A 190 -15.33 -10.41 -4.47
N VAL A 191 -14.67 -9.31 -4.83
CA VAL A 191 -15.07 -7.93 -4.51
C VAL A 191 -14.70 -7.00 -5.66
N TRP A 192 -15.44 -5.89 -5.81
CA TRP A 192 -14.98 -4.80 -6.66
C TRP A 192 -13.72 -4.19 -6.06
N LEU A 193 -12.70 -3.90 -6.88
CA LEU A 193 -11.45 -3.33 -6.38
C LEU A 193 -11.65 -2.02 -5.58
N PRO A 194 -12.51 -1.05 -5.98
CA PRO A 194 -12.81 0.11 -5.14
C PRO A 194 -13.22 -0.26 -3.70
N ARG A 195 -13.96 -1.35 -3.54
CA ARG A 195 -14.36 -1.85 -2.22
C ARG A 195 -13.19 -2.49 -1.47
N ALA A 196 -12.31 -3.20 -2.17
CA ALA A 196 -11.06 -3.70 -1.58
C ALA A 196 -10.14 -2.53 -1.14
N CYS A 197 -10.06 -1.45 -1.91
CA CYS A 197 -9.33 -0.23 -1.52
C CYS A 197 -9.95 0.43 -0.28
N LEU A 198 -11.29 0.46 -0.18
CA LEU A 198 -11.97 0.96 1.03
C LEU A 198 -11.61 0.11 2.26
N SER A 199 -11.61 -1.22 2.12
CA SER A 199 -11.16 -2.12 3.19
C SER A 199 -9.69 -1.92 3.53
N ALA A 200 -8.82 -1.71 2.54
CA ALA A 200 -7.41 -1.42 2.78
C ALA A 200 -7.24 -0.17 3.65
N VAL A 201 -7.99 0.90 3.35
CA VAL A 201 -7.96 2.14 4.14
C VAL A 201 -8.45 1.90 5.58
N ASP A 202 -9.54 1.13 5.75
CA ASP A 202 -10.10 0.82 7.07
C ASP A 202 -9.13 -0.01 7.94
N GLU A 203 -8.40 -0.95 7.32
CA GLU A 203 -7.36 -1.78 7.94
C GLU A 203 -6.03 -1.03 8.15
N GLY A 204 -5.95 0.26 7.78
CA GLY A 204 -4.72 1.05 7.88
C GLY A 204 -3.63 0.63 6.89
N CYS A 205 -3.99 -0.12 5.83
CA CYS A 205 -3.10 -0.40 4.71
C CYS A 205 -2.96 0.85 3.85
N GLU A 206 -1.72 1.20 3.53
CA GLU A 206 -1.42 2.33 2.67
C GLU A 206 -1.28 1.92 1.20
N LEU A 207 -1.09 0.63 0.96
CA LEU A 207 -0.86 0.05 -0.36
C LEU A 207 -1.89 -1.04 -0.65
N VAL A 208 -2.22 -1.22 -1.93
CA VAL A 208 -2.87 -2.43 -2.42
C VAL A 208 -1.94 -3.10 -3.42
N VAL A 209 -1.60 -4.37 -3.20
CA VAL A 209 -0.70 -5.13 -4.08
C VAL A 209 -1.53 -6.10 -4.89
N ILE A 210 -1.51 -5.92 -6.22
CA ILE A 210 -2.27 -6.74 -7.15
C ILE A 210 -1.38 -7.88 -7.66
N ASP A 211 -1.91 -9.10 -7.59
CA ASP A 211 -1.28 -10.34 -8.08
C ASP A 211 0.14 -10.53 -7.51
N ALA A 212 0.27 -10.40 -6.18
CA ALA A 212 1.55 -10.51 -5.49
C ALA A 212 2.30 -11.81 -5.83
N GLY A 213 3.51 -11.68 -6.39
CA GLY A 213 4.36 -12.82 -6.77
C GLY A 213 4.03 -13.43 -8.13
N ALA A 214 3.08 -12.87 -8.89
CA ALA A 214 2.82 -13.23 -10.26
C ALA A 214 3.78 -12.52 -11.23
N GLU A 215 3.73 -12.91 -12.52
CA GLU A 215 4.49 -12.26 -13.60
C GLU A 215 4.27 -10.74 -13.62
N HIS A 216 3.03 -10.30 -13.45
CA HIS A 216 2.67 -8.89 -13.30
C HIS A 216 2.23 -8.63 -11.87
N THR A 217 3.16 -8.22 -11.01
CA THR A 217 2.82 -7.64 -9.70
C THR A 217 2.72 -6.12 -9.85
N TYR A 218 1.61 -5.53 -9.41
CA TYR A 218 1.40 -4.08 -9.48
C TYR A 218 1.03 -3.51 -8.12
N VAL A 219 1.74 -2.47 -7.68
CA VAL A 219 1.47 -1.79 -6.41
C VAL A 219 0.67 -0.52 -6.65
N VAL A 220 -0.52 -0.46 -6.08
CA VAL A 220 -1.33 0.76 -6.00
C VAL A 220 -0.91 1.53 -4.76
N ARG A 221 -0.37 2.74 -4.98
CA ARG A 221 0.14 3.64 -3.92
C ARG A 221 -0.98 4.37 -3.19
N ARG A 222 -0.69 4.92 -2.01
CA ARG A 222 -1.69 5.53 -1.12
C ARG A 222 -2.62 6.53 -1.83
N PRO A 223 -2.14 7.54 -2.58
CA PRO A 223 -3.05 8.48 -3.25
C PRO A 223 -3.99 7.80 -4.26
N ALA A 224 -3.50 6.78 -4.98
CA ALA A 224 -4.31 5.99 -5.91
C ALA A 224 -5.31 5.08 -5.17
N VAL A 225 -4.91 4.44 -4.07
CA VAL A 225 -5.81 3.64 -3.21
C VAL A 225 -6.98 4.51 -2.70
N TRP A 226 -6.67 5.70 -2.17
CA TRP A 226 -7.68 6.65 -1.70
C TRP A 226 -8.61 7.14 -2.81
N SER A 227 -8.07 7.37 -4.00
CA SER A 227 -8.86 7.82 -5.16
C SER A 227 -9.79 6.70 -5.65
N LEU A 228 -9.29 5.47 -5.76
CA LEU A 228 -10.07 4.29 -6.13
C LEU A 228 -11.17 3.99 -5.10
N ALA A 229 -10.88 4.08 -3.81
CA ALA A 229 -11.86 3.90 -2.74
C ALA A 229 -13.01 4.92 -2.82
N GLN A 230 -12.70 6.15 -3.26
CA GLN A 230 -13.68 7.22 -3.47
C GLN A 230 -14.28 7.23 -4.88
N GLN A 231 -13.88 6.29 -5.75
CA GLN A 231 -14.19 6.28 -7.18
C GLN A 231 -13.96 7.62 -7.88
N ARG A 232 -12.81 8.22 -7.63
CA ARG A 232 -12.33 9.43 -8.32
C ARG A 232 -11.20 9.07 -9.27
N GLU A 233 -11.06 9.87 -10.32
CA GLU A 233 -9.87 9.83 -11.17
C GLU A 233 -8.63 10.18 -10.36
N TRP A 234 -7.52 9.52 -10.68
CA TRP A 234 -6.22 9.76 -10.08
C TRP A 234 -5.20 10.11 -11.15
N THR A 235 -4.29 11.01 -10.80
CA THR A 235 -3.13 11.38 -11.62
C THR A 235 -1.88 11.20 -10.76
N PRO A 236 -0.83 10.51 -11.25
CA PRO A 236 0.44 10.41 -10.53
C PRO A 236 1.02 11.79 -10.21
N ALA A 237 1.64 11.95 -9.05
CA ALA A 237 2.06 13.27 -8.57
C ALA A 237 3.04 13.98 -9.53
N TYR A 238 3.90 13.21 -10.21
CA TYR A 238 4.86 13.74 -11.19
C TYR A 238 4.21 14.15 -12.53
N ARG A 239 2.90 13.95 -12.70
CA ARG A 239 2.07 14.40 -13.82
C ARG A 239 0.97 15.38 -13.42
N ASP A 240 0.83 15.70 -12.13
CA ASP A 240 -0.21 16.58 -11.63
C ASP A 240 0.21 18.05 -11.78
N GLN A 241 -0.53 18.79 -12.62
CA GLN A 241 -0.27 20.21 -12.89
C GLN A 241 -0.54 21.09 -11.66
N GLU A 242 -1.50 20.72 -10.81
CA GLU A 242 -1.85 21.49 -9.61
C GLU A 242 -0.70 21.42 -8.59
N ILE A 243 -0.07 20.24 -8.44
CA ILE A 243 1.15 20.08 -7.65
C ILE A 243 2.30 20.92 -8.23
N ALA A 244 2.49 20.91 -9.56
CA ALA A 244 3.51 21.71 -10.21
C ALA A 244 3.33 23.21 -9.96
N ASP A 245 2.10 23.70 -10.03
CA ASP A 245 1.76 25.10 -9.82
C ASP A 245 1.94 25.52 -8.34
N GLU A 246 1.62 24.67 -7.37
CA GLU A 246 1.90 24.94 -5.95
C GLU A 246 3.39 24.97 -5.64
N ILE A 247 4.16 24.01 -6.16
CA ILE A 247 5.62 24.00 -5.99
C ILE A 247 6.25 25.25 -6.63
N ALA A 248 5.74 25.70 -7.78
CA ALA A 248 6.22 26.91 -8.44
C ALA A 248 6.00 28.17 -7.59
N GLN A 249 4.90 28.26 -6.83
CA GLN A 249 4.60 29.42 -5.97
C GLN A 249 5.61 29.61 -4.82
N VAL A 250 6.23 28.52 -4.35
CA VAL A 250 7.23 28.57 -3.28
C VAL A 250 8.67 28.62 -3.80
N ALA A 251 8.88 28.40 -5.11
CA ALA A 251 10.21 28.32 -5.71
C ALA A 251 11.02 29.63 -5.55
N ASP A 252 10.38 30.78 -5.74
CA ASP A 252 11.03 32.11 -5.62
C ASP A 252 11.50 32.43 -4.18
N LEU A 253 11.00 31.69 -3.19
CA LEU A 253 11.42 31.83 -1.79
C LEU A 253 12.70 31.05 -1.47
N VAL A 254 13.16 30.18 -2.38
CA VAL A 254 14.31 29.32 -2.18
C VAL A 254 15.59 30.02 -2.68
N PRO A 255 16.54 30.36 -1.80
CA PRO A 255 17.78 31.00 -2.21
C PRO A 255 18.64 30.06 -3.05
N ASN A 256 19.37 30.62 -4.02
CA ASN A 256 20.25 29.90 -4.95
C ASN A 256 19.56 28.86 -5.83
N LEU A 257 18.23 28.84 -5.90
CA LEU A 257 17.49 27.98 -6.82
C LEU A 257 17.38 28.66 -8.20
N LEU A 258 17.81 27.97 -9.25
CA LEU A 258 17.69 28.41 -10.63
C LEU A 258 16.47 27.80 -11.33
N ASN A 259 16.21 26.51 -11.09
CA ASN A 259 15.10 25.81 -11.72
C ASN A 259 14.63 24.62 -10.87
N LEU A 260 13.35 24.26 -11.01
CA LEU A 260 12.75 23.04 -10.46
C LEU A 260 12.11 22.24 -11.58
N GLY A 261 12.27 20.93 -11.53
CA GLY A 261 11.56 19.99 -12.39
C GLY A 261 10.89 18.90 -11.57
N LEU A 262 9.75 18.40 -12.05
CA LEU A 262 9.13 17.19 -11.54
C LEU A 262 9.47 16.04 -12.48
N ALA A 263 9.79 14.89 -11.90
CA ALA A 263 10.09 13.67 -12.63
C ALA A 263 9.54 12.46 -11.87
N PRO A 264 9.33 11.31 -12.56
CA PRO A 264 9.09 10.05 -11.89
C PRO A 264 10.23 9.76 -10.91
N GLY A 265 9.87 9.42 -9.67
CA GLY A 265 10.82 9.03 -8.64
C GLY A 265 11.45 7.66 -8.91
N SER A 266 12.53 7.38 -8.19
CA SER A 266 13.26 6.11 -8.28
C SER A 266 12.39 4.87 -8.03
N GLY A 267 11.27 5.00 -7.30
CA GLY A 267 10.32 3.92 -7.06
C GLY A 267 9.21 3.79 -8.09
N VAL A 268 9.16 4.62 -9.14
CA VAL A 268 8.12 4.46 -10.18
C VAL A 268 8.40 3.24 -11.05
N ALA A 269 9.66 2.97 -11.39
CA ALA A 269 10.01 1.81 -12.19
C ALA A 269 9.82 0.51 -11.40
N THR A 270 9.17 -0.48 -12.00
CA THR A 270 9.03 -1.84 -11.46
C THR A 270 9.48 -2.87 -12.49
N HIS A 271 9.66 -4.11 -12.04
CA HIS A 271 10.02 -5.24 -12.90
C HIS A 271 8.97 -6.34 -12.83
N THR A 272 8.64 -6.92 -13.99
CA THR A 272 7.88 -8.17 -14.06
C THR A 272 8.70 -9.33 -13.49
N GLY A 273 8.05 -10.47 -13.26
CA GLY A 273 8.73 -11.73 -12.90
C GLY A 273 9.82 -12.15 -13.90
N SER A 274 9.62 -11.87 -15.19
CA SER A 274 10.60 -12.08 -16.25
C SER A 274 11.67 -10.98 -16.38
N GLY A 275 11.56 -9.89 -15.61
CA GLY A 275 12.54 -8.80 -15.54
C GLY A 275 12.26 -7.62 -16.49
N ALA A 276 11.14 -7.63 -17.23
CA ALA A 276 10.75 -6.50 -18.06
C ALA A 276 10.42 -5.27 -17.19
N VAL A 277 10.88 -4.09 -17.60
CA VAL A 277 10.62 -2.84 -16.87
C VAL A 277 9.23 -2.32 -17.22
N MET A 278 8.45 -1.95 -16.20
CA MET A 278 7.17 -1.27 -16.34
C MET A 278 7.18 0.03 -15.53
N ASN A 279 6.36 0.99 -15.93
CA ASN A 279 6.13 2.20 -15.14
C ASN A 279 5.00 1.97 -14.13
N GLY A 280 5.17 2.49 -12.93
CA GLY A 280 4.21 2.36 -11.84
C GLY A 280 4.43 1.13 -10.99
N GLY A 281 3.96 1.19 -9.76
CA GLY A 281 3.95 0.05 -8.85
C GLY A 281 5.29 -0.47 -8.34
N GLY A 282 6.38 0.29 -8.49
CA GLY A 282 7.66 -0.01 -7.84
C GLY A 282 7.67 0.39 -6.36
N ALA A 283 8.70 -0.04 -5.62
CA ALA A 283 8.93 0.35 -4.24
C ALA A 283 9.84 1.59 -4.19
N GLY A 284 9.58 2.52 -3.26
CA GLY A 284 10.37 3.74 -3.07
C GLY A 284 9.65 5.01 -3.56
N PRO A 285 10.38 6.14 -3.69
CA PRO A 285 9.84 7.46 -4.01
C PRO A 285 9.00 7.50 -5.30
N GLU A 286 7.80 8.09 -5.22
CA GLU A 286 6.93 8.32 -6.38
C GLU A 286 7.33 9.59 -7.15
N LEU A 287 7.60 10.69 -6.43
CA LEU A 287 7.88 11.98 -7.02
C LEU A 287 9.33 12.37 -6.81
N GLN A 288 10.06 12.64 -7.89
CA GLN A 288 11.36 13.31 -7.85
C GLN A 288 11.18 14.80 -8.12
N ILE A 289 11.68 15.62 -7.20
CA ILE A 289 11.85 17.05 -7.37
C ILE A 289 13.32 17.32 -7.70
N VAL A 290 13.58 17.70 -8.94
CA VAL A 290 14.91 18.02 -9.45
C VAL A 290 15.19 19.50 -9.22
N ALA A 291 16.00 19.82 -8.21
CA ALA A 291 16.43 21.18 -7.91
C ALA A 291 17.74 21.50 -8.63
N MET A 292 17.74 22.58 -9.40
CA MET A 292 18.93 23.08 -10.09
C MET A 292 19.41 24.36 -9.40
N PRO A 293 20.59 24.38 -8.79
CA PRO A 293 21.11 25.58 -8.16
C PRO A 293 21.64 26.58 -9.20
N THR A 294 21.83 27.84 -8.81
CA THR A 294 22.54 28.83 -9.62
C THR A 294 23.98 28.40 -9.86
N ARG A 295 24.57 28.87 -10.97
CA ARG A 295 25.92 28.45 -11.41
C ARG A 295 27.03 28.84 -10.42
N ASP A 296 26.81 29.88 -9.64
CA ASP A 296 27.71 30.44 -8.64
C ASP A 296 27.48 29.90 -7.23
N ALA A 297 26.48 29.05 -7.02
CA ALA A 297 26.18 28.47 -5.72
C ALA A 297 27.32 27.57 -5.23
N ASP A 298 27.93 27.95 -4.11
CA ASP A 298 28.89 27.11 -3.42
C ASP A 298 28.20 25.97 -2.63
N ALA A 299 28.99 25.12 -1.99
CA ALA A 299 28.46 23.99 -1.22
C ALA A 299 27.53 24.42 -0.06
N THR A 300 27.76 25.61 0.52
CA THR A 300 26.91 26.14 1.59
C THR A 300 25.59 26.67 1.02
N GLY A 301 25.65 27.35 -0.13
CA GLY A 301 24.49 27.81 -0.88
C GLY A 301 23.58 26.67 -1.31
N VAL A 302 24.14 25.56 -1.80
CA VAL A 302 23.38 24.35 -2.16
C VAL A 302 22.71 23.72 -0.94
N ARG A 303 23.42 23.60 0.20
CA ARG A 303 22.82 23.07 1.44
C ARG A 303 21.67 23.96 1.94
N LEU A 304 21.85 25.28 1.90
CA LEU A 304 20.80 26.23 2.28
C LEU A 304 19.59 26.15 1.34
N MET A 305 19.82 26.06 0.03
CA MET A 305 18.78 25.86 -0.98
C MET A 305 17.97 24.60 -0.67
N THR A 306 18.64 23.44 -0.53
CA THR A 306 17.96 22.16 -0.28
C THR A 306 17.21 22.16 1.05
N ALA A 307 17.79 22.71 2.12
CA ALA A 307 17.12 22.80 3.42
C ALA A 307 15.89 23.72 3.40
N THR A 308 15.97 24.85 2.69
CA THR A 308 14.84 25.78 2.52
C THR A 308 13.74 25.14 1.69
N LEU A 309 14.09 24.54 0.55
CA LEU A 309 13.16 23.82 -0.32
C LEU A 309 12.45 22.71 0.46
N LYS A 310 13.19 21.87 1.22
CA LYS A 310 12.60 20.81 2.04
C LYS A 310 11.59 21.34 3.05
N THR A 311 11.89 22.45 3.72
CA THR A 311 10.98 23.07 4.68
C THR A 311 9.71 23.56 3.99
N LEU A 312 9.84 24.30 2.88
CA LEU A 312 8.68 24.84 2.16
C LEU A 312 7.80 23.75 1.57
N LEU A 313 8.39 22.69 1.00
CA LEU A 313 7.62 21.56 0.46
C LEU A 313 6.88 20.78 1.55
N ALA A 314 7.47 20.63 2.74
CA ALA A 314 6.82 19.95 3.86
C ALA A 314 5.56 20.69 4.35
N ASP A 315 5.48 21.99 4.10
CA ASP A 315 4.34 22.83 4.47
C ASP A 315 3.23 22.85 3.39
N LEU A 316 3.44 22.23 2.21
CA LEU A 316 2.43 22.16 1.14
C LEU A 316 1.42 21.02 1.40
N PRO A 317 0.16 21.32 1.73
CA PRO A 317 -0.83 20.28 2.05
C PRO A 317 -1.15 19.39 0.85
N LEU A 318 -1.21 19.97 -0.35
CA LEU A 318 -1.54 19.24 -1.58
C LEU A 318 -0.49 18.17 -1.90
N LEU A 319 0.79 18.51 -1.68
CA LEU A 319 1.90 17.58 -1.88
C LEU A 319 1.78 16.38 -0.92
N ALA A 320 1.48 16.63 0.35
CA ALA A 320 1.28 15.57 1.34
C ALA A 320 0.05 14.69 1.02
N GLU A 321 -1.01 15.28 0.47
CA GLU A 321 -2.21 14.55 0.11
C GLU A 321 -1.99 13.65 -1.12
N ARG A 322 -1.42 14.22 -2.19
CA ARG A 322 -1.41 13.63 -3.53
C ARG A 322 -0.11 12.95 -3.94
N ALA A 323 1.02 13.22 -3.29
CA ALA A 323 2.26 12.47 -3.49
C ALA A 323 2.40 11.39 -2.42
N ASP A 324 2.67 10.16 -2.84
CA ASP A 324 2.90 9.03 -1.94
C ASP A 324 4.22 9.21 -1.18
N SER A 325 5.26 9.63 -1.88
CA SER A 325 6.61 9.86 -1.34
C SER A 325 7.39 10.78 -2.28
N VAL A 326 8.26 11.61 -1.70
CA VAL A 326 9.00 12.65 -2.42
C VAL A 326 10.50 12.48 -2.18
N GLU A 327 11.28 12.49 -3.25
CA GLU A 327 12.74 12.61 -3.23
C GLU A 327 13.18 13.95 -3.83
N ILE A 328 14.21 14.57 -3.27
CA ILE A 328 14.79 15.80 -3.81
C ILE A 328 16.18 15.45 -4.34
N THR A 329 16.42 15.70 -5.62
CA THR A 329 17.73 15.48 -6.24
C THR A 329 18.28 16.82 -6.72
N VAL A 330 19.54 17.11 -6.38
CA VAL A 330 20.21 18.33 -6.83
C VAL A 330 21.00 18.03 -8.11
N ARG A 331 20.73 18.77 -9.19
CA ARG A 331 21.48 18.65 -10.46
C ARG A 331 22.08 19.99 -10.84
N ARG A 332 23.40 20.03 -11.07
CA ARG A 332 24.04 21.27 -11.55
C ARG A 332 23.63 21.56 -13.00
N PRO A 333 23.41 22.85 -13.35
CA PRO A 333 23.09 23.29 -14.71
C PRO A 333 24.28 23.21 -15.68
#